data_AF-A0A521H9A5-F1
#
_entry.id   AF-A0A521H9A5-F1
#
_cell.length_a   1.000
_cell.length_b   1.000
_cell.length_c   1.000
_cell.angle_alpha   90.00
_cell.angle_beta   90.00
_cell.angle_gamma   90.00
#
_symmetry.space_group_name_H-M   'P 1'
#
loop_
_entity.id
_entity.type
_entity.pdbx_description
1 polymer ?
#
loop_
_entity_poly.entity_id
_entity_poly.type
_entity_poly.pdbx_seq_one_letter_code
_entity_poly.pdbx_strand_id
1 'polypeptide(L)'
;MSTLEIQDYLNIYSMFSFKNGRKEPGILINKYNIILGEIEYLFVPQMNMQAYKVAFEKYDREACNKLIEKVDTTELVNIRPVSLSDYKLIMELLNERNQQLNSMR
;
A
#
# COMPACT_ATOMS: atom_id res chain seq x y z
N MET A 1 6.45 -15.27 -4.92
CA MET A 1 7.05 -14.99 -3.60
C MET A 1 6.39 -15.90 -2.58
N SER A 2 7.13 -16.38 -1.58
CA SER A 2 6.56 -17.19 -0.50
C SER A 2 5.82 -16.31 0.52
N THR A 3 4.86 -16.89 1.24
CA THR A 3 4.13 -16.18 2.30
C THR A 3 5.04 -15.76 3.47
N LEU A 4 6.12 -16.50 3.72
CA LEU A 4 7.14 -16.16 4.72
C LEU A 4 7.88 -14.87 4.35
N GLU A 5 8.35 -14.75 3.11
CA GLU A 5 9.02 -13.53 2.64
C GLU A 5 8.11 -12.30 2.71
N ILE A 6 6.81 -12.47 2.46
CA ILE A 6 5.84 -11.37 2.53
C ILE A 6 5.65 -10.89 3.98
N GLN A 7 5.76 -11.77 4.97
CA GLN A 7 5.59 -11.41 6.39
C GLN A 7 6.63 -10.39 6.86
N ASP A 8 7.86 -10.49 6.36
CA ASP A 8 8.95 -9.56 6.71
C ASP A 8 8.67 -8.12 6.24
N TYR A 9 7.75 -7.93 5.30
CA TYR A 9 7.41 -6.62 4.74
C TYR A 9 6.04 -6.08 5.19
N LEU A 10 5.37 -6.76 6.13
CA LEU A 10 4.10 -6.27 6.68
C LEU A 10 4.31 -4.97 7.45
N ASN A 11 3.45 -3.99 7.19
CA ASN A 11 3.50 -2.63 7.73
C ASN A 11 4.76 -1.83 7.35
N ILE A 12 5.60 -2.33 6.45
CA ILE A 12 6.79 -1.61 5.97
C ILE A 12 6.46 -0.88 4.68
N TYR A 13 6.73 0.43 4.64
CA TYR A 13 6.58 1.22 3.43
C TYR A 13 7.54 0.74 2.34
N SER A 14 6.98 0.17 1.28
CA SER A 14 7.71 -0.56 0.26
C SER A 14 7.17 -0.24 -1.13
N MET A 15 8.01 -0.46 -2.14
CA MET A 15 7.62 -0.50 -3.54
C MET A 15 7.17 -1.92 -3.88
N PHE A 16 5.91 -2.08 -4.26
CA PHE A 16 5.32 -3.37 -4.63
C PHE A 16 5.25 -3.49 -6.14
N SER A 17 5.68 -4.64 -6.67
CA SER A 17 5.55 -4.98 -8.09
C SER A 17 4.59 -6.16 -8.24
N PHE A 18 3.57 -5.98 -9.06
CA PHE A 18 2.53 -6.97 -9.30
C PHE A 18 2.71 -7.65 -10.67
N LYS A 19 2.15 -8.85 -10.84
CA LYS A 19 2.24 -9.64 -12.08
C LYS A 19 1.70 -8.94 -13.32
N ASN A 20 0.71 -8.06 -13.15
CA ASN A 20 0.14 -7.26 -14.24
C ASN A 20 1.04 -6.08 -14.68
N GLY A 21 2.23 -5.94 -14.10
CA GLY A 21 3.16 -4.84 -14.39
C GLY A 21 2.94 -3.58 -13.56
N ARG A 22 1.87 -3.51 -12.74
CA ARG A 22 1.65 -2.42 -11.78
C ARG A 22 2.84 -2.37 -10.81
N LYS A 23 3.37 -1.17 -10.62
CA LYS A 23 4.38 -0.87 -9.60
C LYS A 23 3.88 0.29 -8.78
N GLU A 24 3.70 0.08 -7.49
CA GLU A 24 3.10 1.09 -6.64
C GLU A 24 3.72 1.09 -5.24
N PRO A 25 4.06 2.26 -4.68
CA PRO A 25 4.45 2.36 -3.30
C PRO A 25 3.25 2.27 -2.37
N GLY A 26 3.44 1.69 -1.20
CA GLY A 26 2.40 1.58 -0.19
C GLY A 26 2.83 0.76 1.02
N ILE A 27 1.86 0.26 1.77
CA ILE A 27 2.09 -0.74 2.83
C ILE A 27 1.20 -1.95 2.59
N LEU A 28 1.69 -3.12 2.96
CA LEU A 28 0.89 -4.34 3.03
C LEU A 28 0.54 -4.61 4.49
N ILE A 29 -0.72 -4.89 4.77
CA ILE A 29 -1.22 -5.30 6.08
C ILE A 29 -1.89 -6.65 5.94
N ASN A 30 -1.97 -7.40 7.03
CA ASN A 30 -2.73 -8.64 7.07
C ASN A 30 -3.87 -8.53 8.07
N LYS A 31 -4.95 -9.26 7.80
CA LYS A 31 -6.11 -9.36 8.67
C LYS A 31 -6.61 -10.79 8.68
N TYR A 32 -6.95 -11.29 9.86
CA TYR A 32 -7.61 -12.59 9.97
C TYR A 32 -9.09 -12.47 9.61
N ASN A 33 -9.53 -13.24 8.62
CA ASN A 33 -10.93 -13.37 8.26
C ASN A 33 -11.54 -14.55 9.04
N ILE A 34 -12.32 -14.23 10.07
CA ILE A 34 -12.94 -15.23 10.97
C ILE A 34 -13.92 -16.13 10.22
N ILE A 35 -14.62 -15.61 9.20
CA ILE A 35 -15.65 -16.35 8.45
C ILE A 35 -15.00 -17.40 7.56
N LEU A 36 -13.91 -17.04 6.89
CA LEU A 36 -13.18 -17.93 5.98
C LEU A 36 -12.12 -18.77 6.69
N GLY A 37 -11.73 -18.39 7.91
CA GLY A 37 -10.67 -19.06 8.66
C GLY A 37 -9.27 -18.86 8.07
N GLU A 38 -9.05 -17.75 7.36
CA GLU A 38 -7.82 -17.48 6.61
C GLU A 38 -7.24 -16.08 6.86
N ILE A 39 -5.96 -15.90 6.51
CA ILE A 39 -5.30 -14.59 6.53
C ILE A 39 -5.51 -13.91 5.18
N GLU A 40 -6.11 -12.72 5.22
CA GLU A 40 -6.23 -11.83 4.07
C GLU A 40 -5.10 -10.81 4.07
N TYR A 41 -4.51 -10.59 2.89
CA TYR A 41 -3.53 -9.54 2.67
C TYR A 41 -4.22 -8.35 2.00
N LEU A 42 -3.97 -7.16 2.55
CA LEU A 42 -4.62 -5.92 2.16
C LEU A 42 -3.51 -4.90 1.88
N PHE A 43 -3.60 -4.21 0.76
CA PHE A 43 -2.65 -3.19 0.35
C PHE A 43 -3.24 -1.81 0.55
N VAL A 44 -2.47 -0.91 1.17
CA VAL A 44 -2.78 0.51 1.28
C VAL A 44 -1.90 1.25 0.26
N PRO A 45 -2.48 1.75 -0.85
CA PRO A 45 -1.74 2.54 -1.82
C PRO A 45 -1.21 3.83 -1.19
N GLN A 46 -0.05 4.32 -1.63
CA GLN A 46 0.50 5.59 -1.15
C GLN A 46 -0.47 6.75 -1.34
N MET A 47 -1.24 6.76 -2.44
CA MET A 47 -2.25 7.79 -2.68
C MET A 47 -3.34 7.85 -1.59
N ASN A 48 -3.60 6.73 -0.91
CA ASN A 48 -4.60 6.62 0.15
C ASN A 48 -3.99 6.69 1.55
N MET A 49 -2.66 6.71 1.68
CA MET A 49 -1.95 6.51 2.96
C MET A 49 -2.36 7.53 4.03
N GLN A 50 -2.43 8.81 3.65
CA GLN A 50 -2.80 9.87 4.59
C GLN A 50 -4.25 9.74 5.05
N ALA A 51 -5.16 9.45 4.12
CA ALA A 51 -6.57 9.24 4.44
C ALA A 51 -6.76 8.00 5.32
N TYR A 52 -6.03 6.92 5.01
CA TYR A 52 -6.05 5.68 5.77
C TYR A 52 -5.56 5.91 7.19
N LYS A 53 -4.45 6.64 7.37
CA LYS A 53 -3.93 6.99 8.70
C LYS A 53 -4.96 7.74 9.55
N VAL A 54 -5.62 8.74 8.97
CA VAL A 54 -6.67 9.52 9.67
C VAL A 54 -7.87 8.65 10.03
N ALA A 55 -8.32 7.79 9.11
CA ALA A 55 -9.42 6.86 9.37
C ALA A 55 -9.05 5.86 10.48
N PHE A 56 -7.83 5.33 10.45
CA PHE A 56 -7.30 4.39 11.44
C PHE A 56 -7.22 5.02 12.84
N GLU A 57 -6.68 6.24 12.95
CA GLU A 57 -6.61 6.99 14.22
C GLU A 57 -8.00 7.27 14.82
N LYS A 58 -9.01 7.43 13.97
CA LYS A 58 -10.41 7.65 14.37
C LYS A 58 -11.20 6.35 14.59
N TYR A 59 -10.57 5.19 14.41
CA TYR A 59 -11.24 3.88 14.44
C TYR A 59 -12.40 3.75 13.43
N ASP A 60 -12.38 4.51 12.34
CA ASP A 60 -13.36 4.44 11.27
C ASP A 60 -13.06 3.25 10.33
N ARG A 61 -13.65 2.10 10.68
CA ARG A 61 -13.45 0.85 9.95
C ARG A 61 -14.00 0.91 8.53
N GLU A 62 -15.09 1.62 8.30
CA GLU A 62 -15.72 1.70 6.98
C GLU A 62 -14.83 2.49 6.03
N ALA A 63 -14.32 3.64 6.48
CA ALA A 63 -13.36 4.42 5.72
C ALA A 63 -12.07 3.65 5.46
N CYS A 64 -11.52 2.95 6.46
CA CYS A 64 -10.35 2.09 6.26
C CYS A 64 -10.59 1.06 5.14
N ASN A 65 -11.73 0.35 5.17
CA ASN A 65 -12.04 -0.67 4.17
C ASN A 65 -12.18 -0.12 2.75
N LYS A 66 -12.58 1.15 2.58
CA LYS A 66 -12.68 1.81 1.26
C LYS A 66 -11.32 2.25 0.71
N LEU A 67 -10.31 2.36 1.56
CA LEU A 67 -8.99 2.91 1.23
C LEU A 67 -7.94 1.81 0.98
N ILE A 68 -8.31 0.55 1.20
CA ILE A 68 -7.45 -0.62 1.04
C ILE A 68 -7.94 -1.51 -0.10
N GLU A 69 -7.00 -2.27 -0.68
CA GLU A 69 -7.27 -3.21 -1.76
C GLU A 69 -6.91 -4.63 -1.28
N LYS A 70 -7.78 -5.62 -1.56
CA LYS A 70 -7.42 -7.02 -1.31
C LYS A 70 -6.37 -7.46 -2.33
N VAL A 71 -5.30 -8.07 -1.84
CA VAL A 71 -4.19 -8.55 -2.67
C VAL A 71 -4.07 -10.05 -2.54
N ASP A 72 -4.04 -10.74 -3.67
CA ASP A 72 -3.59 -12.11 -3.72
C ASP A 72 -2.04 -12.12 -3.69
N THR A 73 -1.48 -12.85 -2.73
CA THR A 73 -0.02 -12.98 -2.57
C THR A 73 0.64 -13.62 -3.78
N THR A 74 -0.11 -14.39 -4.57
CA THR A 74 0.40 -14.96 -5.82
C THR A 74 0.62 -13.89 -6.89
N GLU A 75 -0.02 -12.72 -6.79
CA GLU A 75 0.16 -11.60 -7.72
C GLU A 75 1.40 -10.76 -7.43
N LEU A 76 1.98 -10.90 -6.23
CA LEU A 76 3.18 -10.18 -5.82
C LEU A 76 4.44 -10.81 -6.44
N VAL A 77 5.12 -10.02 -7.26
CA VAL A 77 6.37 -10.40 -7.93
C VAL A 77 7.57 -9.98 -7.09
N ASN A 78 7.56 -8.74 -6.57
CA ASN A 78 8.67 -8.19 -5.81
C ASN A 78 8.19 -7.16 -4.79
N ILE A 79 8.87 -7.10 -3.64
CA ILE A 79 8.68 -6.11 -2.60
C ILE A 79 10.05 -5.54 -2.27
N ARG A 80 10.20 -4.22 -2.40
CA ARG A 80 11.45 -3.52 -2.06
C ARG A 80 11.17 -2.46 -1.00
N PRO A 81 11.72 -2.59 0.22
CA PRO A 81 11.64 -1.53 1.21
C PRO A 81 12.18 -0.22 0.64
N VAL A 82 11.43 0.85 0.85
CA VAL A 82 11.82 2.18 0.39
C VAL A 82 12.67 2.83 1.47
N SER A 83 13.90 3.22 1.12
CA SER A 83 14.77 3.95 2.03
C SER A 83 14.22 5.35 2.33
N LEU A 84 14.67 6.00 3.40
CA LEU A 84 14.27 7.39 3.70
C LEU A 84 14.61 8.37 2.58
N SER A 85 15.73 8.14 1.88
CA SER A 85 16.12 8.90 0.68
C SER A 85 15.15 8.66 -0.48
N ASP A 86 14.81 7.40 -0.75
CA ASP A 86 13.86 7.05 -1.81
C ASP A 86 12.46 7.60 -1.49
N TYR A 87 12.07 7.60 -0.22
CA TYR A 87 10.80 8.16 0.24
C TYR A 87 10.67 9.65 -0.07
N LYS A 88 11.70 10.45 0.26
CA LYS A 88 11.72 11.89 -0.02
C LYS A 88 11.56 12.16 -1.51
N LEU A 89 12.32 11.43 -2.33
CA LEU A 89 12.24 11.54 -3.79
C LEU A 89 10.85 11.19 -4.32
N ILE A 90 10.24 10.10 -3.83
CA ILE A 90 8.88 9.71 -4.22
C ILE A 90 7.87 10.81 -3.86
N MET A 91 8.00 11.42 -2.68
CA MET A 91 7.10 12.50 -2.25
C MET A 91 7.27 13.78 -3.07
N GLU A 92 8.50 14.12 -3.45
CA GLU A 92 8.80 15.24 -4.35
C GLU A 92 8.17 15.02 -5.73
N LEU A 93 8.38 13.84 -6.34
CA LEU A 93 7.80 13.50 -7.63
C LEU A 93 6.27 13.49 -7.62
N LEU A 94 5.65 13.02 -6.53
CA LEU A 94 4.19 13.07 -6.38
C LEU A 94 3.68 14.51 -6.28
N ASN A 95 4.39 15.39 -5.57
CA ASN A 95 4.04 16.81 -5.48
C ASN A 95 4.16 17.50 -6.84
N GLU A 96 5.24 17.25 -7.59
CA GLU A 96 5.42 17.79 -8.95
C GLU A 96 4.29 17.36 -9.88
N ARG A 97 3.95 16.07 -9.89
CA ARG A 97 2.82 15.55 -10.69
C ARG A 97 1.51 16.25 -10.34
N ASN A 98 1.22 16.43 -9.05
CA ASN A 98 -0.02 17.07 -8.60
C ASN A 98 -0.06 18.55 -8.98
N GLN A 99 1.08 19.26 -8.93
CA GLN A 99 1.17 20.64 -9.39
C GLN A 99 0.92 20.75 -10.91
N GLN A 100 1.48 19.83 -11.71
CA GLN A 100 1.24 19.78 -13.16
C GLN A 100 -0.23 19.50 -13.51
N LEU A 101 -0.88 18.57 -12.80
CA LEU A 101 -2.30 18.27 -13.02
C LEU A 101 -3.20 19.46 -12.66
N ASN A 102 -2.83 20.24 -11.65
CA ASN A 102 -3.57 21.43 -11.24
C ASN A 102 -3.34 22.64 -12.16
N SER A 103 -2.19 22.74 -12.84
CA SER A 103 -1.93 23.83 -13.80
C SER A 103 -2.54 23.58 -15.18
N MET A 104 -2.94 22.33 -15.48
CA MET A 104 -3.67 21.96 -16.71
C MET A 104 -5.20 22.08 -16.59
N ARG A 105 -5.72 22.42 -15.40
CA ARG A 105 -7.14 22.71 -15.15
C ARG A 105 -7.39 24.21 -15.15
#